data_AF-A0AAV9ZZ93-F1
#
_entry.id   AF-A0AAV9ZZ93-F1
#
_cell.length_a   1.000
_cell.length_b   1.000
_cell.length_c   1.000
_cell.angle_alpha   90.00
_cell.angle_beta   90.00
_cell.angle_gamma   90.00
#
_symmetry.space_group_name_H-M   'P 1'
#
loop_
_entity.id
_entity.type
_entity.pdbx_description
1 polymer ?
#
loop_
_entity_poly.entity_id
_entity_poly.type
_entity_poly.pdbx_seq_one_letter_code
_entity_poly.pdbx_strand_id
1 'polypeptide(L)'
;CSGVMLNWAAGPIFKTYPWSVHLDECTAKLGFRPDRFTGEGDETRIWLRSDTCSGISDAGHAECTPCRRISDGKQIETMETRAKNAPPHTPYQYLSHAQLVSMLQKFADEKNTLQLKILSLTRQVGRTSKRLSDHKRLLMALATHDIPRLHHLIRLAIKQGAGIDEILWRIEDAAKRLYHVKSFTDSEKKFMR
;
A
#
# COMPACT_ATOMS: atom_id res chain seq x y z
N CYS A 1 17.46 -29.90 -37.65
CA CYS A 1 17.25 -29.74 -36.20
C CYS A 1 15.96 -28.98 -35.91
N SER A 2 14.96 -29.68 -35.38
CA SER A 2 13.66 -29.10 -34.96
C SER A 2 13.71 -28.30 -33.66
N GLY A 3 14.81 -28.41 -32.89
CA GLY A 3 14.86 -27.91 -31.51
C GLY A 3 14.21 -28.91 -30.55
N VAL A 4 14.30 -28.65 -29.24
CA VAL A 4 13.76 -29.55 -28.21
C VAL A 4 12.42 -29.03 -27.67
N MET A 5 11.45 -29.92 -27.50
CA MET A 5 10.17 -29.56 -26.87
C MET A 5 10.36 -29.45 -25.36
N LEU A 6 9.96 -28.32 -24.77
CA LEU A 6 9.96 -28.13 -23.32
C LEU A 6 8.64 -28.64 -22.74
N ASN A 7 8.74 -29.60 -21.81
CA ASN A 7 7.60 -29.99 -20.99
C ASN A 7 7.51 -29.09 -19.76
N TRP A 8 6.69 -28.04 -19.83
CA TRP A 8 6.60 -27.02 -18.78
C TRP A 8 5.49 -27.34 -17.76
N ALA A 9 5.84 -27.87 -16.59
CA ALA A 9 4.84 -28.31 -15.61
C ALA A 9 4.45 -27.25 -14.55
N ALA A 10 4.93 -26.01 -14.66
CA ALA A 10 4.56 -24.93 -13.72
C ALA A 10 3.19 -24.28 -14.00
N GLY A 11 2.50 -24.67 -15.08
CA GLY A 11 1.17 -24.18 -15.46
C GLY A 11 1.16 -23.52 -16.85
N PRO A 12 0.16 -22.67 -17.16
CA PRO A 12 0.03 -22.05 -18.47
C PRO A 12 1.29 -21.26 -18.82
N ILE A 13 1.92 -21.59 -19.95
CA ILE A 13 3.28 -21.15 -20.23
C ILE A 13 3.39 -19.62 -20.34
N PHE A 14 2.41 -18.96 -20.95
CA PHE A 14 2.43 -17.50 -21.08
C PHE A 14 2.27 -16.76 -19.74
N LYS A 15 1.73 -17.43 -18.71
CA LYS A 15 1.56 -16.85 -17.37
C LYS A 15 2.74 -17.18 -16.46
N THR A 16 3.30 -18.38 -16.59
CA THR A 16 4.21 -18.96 -15.59
C THR A 16 5.65 -19.04 -16.07
N TYR A 17 5.91 -18.99 -17.38
CA TYR A 17 7.26 -18.92 -17.91
C TYR A 17 7.83 -17.50 -17.74
N PRO A 18 9.07 -17.33 -17.25
CA PRO A 18 9.64 -16.02 -16.99
C PRO A 18 10.23 -15.42 -18.27
N TRP A 19 9.39 -14.92 -19.18
CA TRP A 19 9.77 -14.41 -20.51
C TRP A 19 10.89 -13.36 -20.50
N SER A 20 10.98 -12.57 -19.44
CA SER A 20 11.98 -11.52 -19.24
C SER A 20 13.43 -12.03 -19.27
N VAL A 21 13.68 -13.30 -18.96
CA VAL A 21 15.02 -13.90 -19.01
C VAL A 21 15.63 -13.93 -20.42
N HIS A 22 14.80 -13.82 -21.46
CA HIS A 22 15.23 -13.85 -22.86
C HIS A 22 15.47 -12.44 -23.44
N LEU A 23 15.27 -11.38 -22.64
CA LEU A 23 15.54 -10.01 -23.08
C LEU A 23 17.06 -9.77 -23.11
N ASP A 24 17.54 -9.05 -24.12
CA ASP A 24 18.97 -8.78 -24.34
C ASP A 24 19.66 -8.06 -23.16
N GLU A 25 18.87 -7.36 -22.33
CA GLU A 25 19.35 -6.66 -21.14
C GLU A 25 19.66 -7.60 -19.95
N CYS A 26 19.28 -8.88 -20.04
CA CYS A 26 19.59 -9.86 -18.99
C CYS A 26 21.07 -10.26 -19.03
N THR A 27 21.77 -10.07 -17.91
CA THR A 27 23.19 -10.46 -17.74
C THR A 27 23.45 -11.96 -17.83
N ALA A 28 22.42 -12.79 -17.64
CA ALA A 28 22.51 -14.24 -17.71
C ALA A 28 22.10 -14.75 -19.10
N LYS A 29 23.08 -15.00 -19.98
CA LYS A 29 22.83 -15.71 -21.24
C LYS A 29 22.42 -17.15 -20.94
N LEU A 30 21.18 -17.51 -21.28
CA LEU A 30 20.66 -18.87 -21.11
C LEU A 30 21.31 -19.88 -22.06
N GLY A 31 21.83 -19.43 -23.21
CA GLY A 31 22.40 -20.30 -24.24
C GLY A 31 21.36 -21.00 -25.12
N PHE A 32 20.09 -20.59 -24.97
CA PHE A 32 18.97 -21.03 -25.77
C PHE A 32 17.89 -19.96 -25.84
N ARG A 33 17.04 -20.07 -26.86
CA ARG A 33 15.90 -19.19 -27.09
C ARG A 33 14.62 -19.97 -27.46
N PRO A 34 13.44 -19.42 -27.20
CA PRO A 34 12.18 -19.86 -27.80
C PRO A 34 12.25 -19.85 -29.33
N ASP A 35 11.74 -20.91 -29.97
CA ASP A 35 11.77 -21.06 -31.43
C ASP A 35 10.36 -21.20 -32.02
N ARG A 36 9.50 -22.01 -31.40
CA ARG A 36 8.14 -22.27 -31.89
C ARG A 36 7.18 -22.54 -30.75
N PHE A 37 5.92 -22.20 -30.99
CA PHE A 37 4.78 -22.53 -30.14
C PHE A 37 3.82 -23.44 -30.89
N THR A 38 3.25 -24.42 -30.19
CA THR A 38 2.24 -25.32 -30.73
C THR A 38 1.14 -25.54 -29.70
N GLY A 39 -0.12 -25.64 -30.13
CA GLY A 39 -1.28 -25.77 -29.23
C GLY A 39 -1.92 -24.42 -28.88
N GLU A 40 -3.05 -24.46 -28.18
CA GLU A 40 -3.87 -23.29 -27.84
C GLU A 40 -4.19 -23.26 -26.34
N GLY A 41 -4.26 -22.06 -25.76
CA GLY A 41 -4.59 -21.85 -24.36
C GLY A 41 -3.60 -22.50 -23.38
N ASP A 42 -4.11 -23.36 -22.51
CA ASP A 42 -3.33 -24.00 -21.45
C ASP A 42 -2.52 -25.21 -21.94
N GLU A 43 -2.78 -25.70 -23.16
CA GLU A 43 -2.03 -26.80 -23.79
C GLU A 43 -0.86 -26.31 -24.67
N THR A 44 -0.54 -25.02 -24.63
CA THR A 44 0.57 -24.49 -25.43
C THR A 44 1.91 -25.11 -25.00
N ARG A 45 2.56 -25.76 -25.97
CA ARG A 45 3.92 -26.29 -25.87
C ARG A 45 4.88 -25.32 -26.54
N ILE A 46 6.07 -25.15 -25.95
CA ILE A 46 7.17 -24.37 -26.51
C ILE A 46 8.29 -25.29 -26.98
N TRP A 47 8.93 -24.89 -28.07
CA TRP A 47 10.15 -25.48 -28.57
C TRP A 47 11.30 -24.51 -28.30
N LEU A 48 12.40 -25.04 -27.75
CA LEU A 48 13.62 -24.32 -27.46
C LEU A 48 14.70 -24.70 -28.47
N ARG A 49 15.50 -23.72 -28.86
CA ARG A 49 16.65 -23.91 -29.74
C ARG A 49 17.90 -23.34 -29.08
N SER A 50 19.00 -24.09 -29.11
CA SER A 50 20.28 -23.61 -28.58
C SER A 50 20.82 -22.49 -29.45
N ASP A 51 21.47 -21.51 -28.83
CA ASP A 51 22.19 -20.45 -29.56
C ASP A 51 23.35 -21.02 -30.40
N THR A 52 23.84 -22.20 -30.03
CA THR A 52 24.90 -22.94 -30.76
C THR A 52 24.33 -24.09 -31.62
N CYS A 53 23.05 -24.01 -31.99
CA CYS A 53 22.40 -25.03 -32.81
C CYS A 53 23.12 -25.20 -34.16
N SER A 54 23.51 -26.43 -34.48
CA SER A 54 24.13 -26.81 -35.76
C SER A 54 23.19 -26.75 -36.97
N GLY A 55 21.88 -26.57 -36.75
CA GLY A 55 20.86 -26.62 -37.81
C GLY A 55 20.54 -28.03 -38.33
N ILE A 56 21.46 -28.98 -38.20
CA ILE A 56 21.37 -30.36 -38.69
C ILE A 56 21.03 -31.30 -37.54
N SER A 57 20.11 -32.25 -37.75
CA SER A 57 19.73 -33.23 -36.72
C SER A 57 20.74 -34.37 -36.63
N ASP A 58 20.93 -34.93 -35.43
CA ASP A 58 21.83 -36.07 -35.24
C ASP A 58 21.19 -37.39 -35.72
N ALA A 59 22.00 -38.39 -36.07
CA ALA A 59 21.50 -39.68 -36.52
C ALA A 59 20.58 -40.33 -35.45
N GLY A 60 19.33 -40.59 -35.82
CA GLY A 60 18.31 -41.18 -34.93
C GLY A 60 17.56 -40.19 -34.04
N HIS A 61 17.82 -38.89 -34.13
CA HIS A 61 17.14 -37.85 -33.35
C HIS A 61 16.58 -36.74 -34.24
N ALA A 62 15.52 -36.07 -33.76
CA ALA A 62 14.97 -34.89 -34.44
C ALA A 62 15.78 -33.62 -34.13
N GLU A 63 16.50 -33.61 -33.00
CA GLU A 63 17.32 -32.50 -32.52
C GLU A 63 18.82 -32.73 -32.78
N CYS A 64 19.58 -31.65 -32.72
CA CYS A 64 21.03 -31.71 -32.61
C CYS A 64 21.47 -31.80 -31.14
N THR A 65 22.70 -32.30 -30.90
CA THR A 65 23.28 -32.44 -29.56
C THR A 65 23.20 -31.15 -28.72
N PRO A 66 23.53 -29.94 -29.24
CA PRO A 66 23.35 -28.70 -28.49
C PRO A 66 21.91 -28.44 -28.04
N CYS A 67 20.92 -28.67 -28.91
CA CYS A 67 19.51 -28.47 -28.55
C CYS A 67 19.03 -29.52 -27.54
N ARG A 68 19.46 -30.78 -27.68
CA ARG A 68 19.10 -31.85 -26.74
C ARG A 68 19.61 -31.57 -25.32
N ARG A 69 20.79 -30.98 -25.17
CA ARG A 69 21.36 -30.63 -23.86
C ARG A 69 20.55 -29.57 -23.09
N ILE A 70 19.64 -28.83 -23.74
CA ILE A 70 18.81 -27.83 -23.06
C ILE A 70 17.84 -28.50 -22.09
N SER A 71 17.22 -29.64 -22.48
CA SER A 71 16.27 -30.34 -21.62
C SER A 71 16.92 -30.92 -20.37
N ASP A 72 18.21 -31.28 -20.48
CA ASP A 72 19.01 -31.82 -19.38
C ASP A 72 19.64 -30.72 -18.52
N GLY A 73 19.48 -29.45 -18.92
CA GLY A 73 20.07 -28.31 -18.26
C GLY A 73 19.37 -27.95 -16.96
N LYS A 74 20.13 -27.82 -15.86
CA LYS A 74 19.65 -27.31 -14.56
C LYS A 74 18.96 -25.94 -14.63
N GLN A 75 19.20 -25.17 -15.70
CA GLN A 75 18.57 -23.87 -15.93
C GLN A 75 17.04 -24.00 -16.05
N ILE A 76 16.55 -24.98 -16.81
CA ILE A 76 15.11 -25.20 -16.99
C ILE A 76 14.47 -25.62 -15.67
N GLU A 77 15.07 -26.56 -14.96
CA GLU A 77 14.62 -27.00 -13.64
C GLU A 77 14.56 -25.84 -12.64
N THR A 78 15.59 -24.98 -12.65
CA THR A 78 15.64 -23.78 -11.79
C THR A 78 14.53 -22.79 -12.15
N MET A 79 14.29 -22.55 -13.45
CA MET A 79 13.21 -21.68 -13.92
C MET A 79 11.84 -22.24 -13.52
N GLU A 80 11.62 -23.53 -13.64
CA GLU A 80 10.36 -24.18 -13.29
C GLU A 80 10.13 -24.14 -11.77
N THR A 81 11.17 -24.42 -10.97
CA THR A 81 11.12 -24.33 -9.51
C THR A 81 10.76 -22.91 -9.07
N ARG A 82 11.39 -21.89 -9.67
CA ARG A 82 11.09 -20.48 -9.39
C ARG A 82 9.69 -20.09 -9.84
N ALA A 83 9.21 -20.58 -10.98
CA ALA A 83 7.86 -20.30 -11.46
C ALA A 83 6.79 -20.83 -10.49
N LYS A 84 7.04 -21.98 -9.85
CA LYS A 84 6.16 -22.54 -8.80
C LYS A 84 6.28 -21.77 -7.48
N ASN A 85 7.51 -21.53 -7.01
CA ASN A 85 7.75 -20.84 -5.75
C ASN A 85 9.07 -20.06 -5.81
N ALA A 86 8.99 -18.77 -6.12
CA ALA A 86 10.15 -17.90 -6.13
C ALA A 86 10.54 -17.51 -4.68
N PRO A 87 11.81 -17.68 -4.28
CA PRO A 87 12.29 -17.19 -3.00
C PRO A 87 12.06 -15.68 -2.83
N PRO A 88 11.96 -15.19 -1.57
CA PRO A 88 11.96 -13.76 -1.29
C PRO A 88 13.16 -13.07 -1.96
N HIS A 89 12.96 -11.85 -2.45
CA HIS A 89 14.00 -11.05 -3.12
C HIS A 89 14.58 -11.65 -4.41
N THR A 90 13.90 -12.62 -5.03
CA THR A 90 14.27 -13.07 -6.38
C THR A 90 14.23 -11.87 -7.35
N PRO A 91 15.29 -11.63 -8.15
CA PRO A 91 15.29 -10.54 -9.12
C PRO A 91 14.12 -10.65 -10.10
N TYR A 92 13.49 -9.52 -10.42
CA TYR A 92 12.25 -9.47 -11.21
C TYR A 92 12.36 -10.11 -12.60
N GLN A 93 13.54 -10.10 -13.20
CA GLN A 93 13.80 -10.75 -14.48
C GLN A 93 13.60 -12.28 -14.45
N TYR A 94 13.64 -12.91 -13.27
CA TYR A 94 13.40 -14.35 -13.12
C TYR A 94 11.98 -14.68 -12.64
N LEU A 95 11.14 -13.67 -12.43
CA LEU A 95 9.75 -13.86 -12.04
C LEU A 95 8.87 -14.04 -13.26
N SER A 96 7.84 -14.88 -13.11
CA SER A 96 6.81 -15.05 -14.12
C SER A 96 5.84 -13.87 -14.14
N HIS A 97 5.10 -13.74 -15.24
CA HIS A 97 4.03 -12.72 -15.35
C HIS A 97 3.02 -12.84 -14.19
N ALA A 98 2.58 -14.07 -13.87
CA ALA A 98 1.65 -14.30 -12.77
C ALA A 98 2.22 -13.84 -11.41
N GLN A 99 3.51 -14.07 -11.16
CA GLN A 99 4.19 -13.62 -9.94
C GLN A 99 4.30 -12.10 -9.89
N LEU A 100 4.65 -11.46 -11.00
CA LEU A 100 4.73 -9.99 -11.10
C LEU A 100 3.35 -9.35 -10.86
N VAL A 101 2.28 -9.89 -11.44
CA VAL A 101 0.91 -9.42 -11.18
C VAL A 101 0.53 -9.59 -9.71
N SER A 102 0.82 -10.74 -9.11
CA SER A 102 0.55 -10.96 -7.68
C SER A 102 1.31 -9.98 -6.79
N MET A 103 2.56 -9.68 -7.14
CA MET A 103 3.37 -8.69 -6.42
C MET A 103 2.79 -7.28 -6.55
N LEU A 104 2.36 -6.87 -7.75
CA LEU A 104 1.70 -5.58 -7.97
C LEU A 104 0.40 -5.46 -7.17
N GLN A 105 -0.39 -6.52 -7.10
CA GLN A 105 -1.62 -6.55 -6.28
C GLN A 105 -1.29 -6.37 -4.79
N LYS A 106 -0.30 -7.11 -4.26
CA LYS A 106 0.15 -6.94 -2.86
C LYS A 106 0.60 -5.50 -2.58
N PHE A 107 1.37 -4.90 -3.48
CA PHE A 107 1.79 -3.50 -3.32
C PHE A 107 0.61 -2.52 -3.36
N ALA A 108 -0.40 -2.77 -4.20
CA ALA A 108 -1.62 -1.96 -4.23
C ALA A 108 -2.40 -2.06 -2.90
N ASP A 109 -2.51 -3.26 -2.33
CA ASP A 109 -3.19 -3.50 -1.06
C ASP A 109 -2.45 -2.85 0.12
N GLU A 110 -1.11 -2.97 0.15
CA GLU A 110 -0.26 -2.32 1.14
C GLU A 110 -0.38 -0.80 1.07
N LYS A 111 -0.36 -0.23 -0.14
CA LYS A 111 -0.55 1.21 -0.36
C LYS A 111 -1.90 1.68 0.18
N ASN A 112 -2.98 0.97 -0.13
CA ASN A 112 -4.32 1.30 0.37
C ASN A 112 -4.36 1.23 1.90
N THR A 113 -3.75 0.21 2.49
CA THR A 113 -3.63 0.05 3.95
C THR A 113 -2.90 1.23 4.59
N LEU A 114 -1.78 1.68 4.00
CA LEU A 114 -1.03 2.83 4.49
C LEU A 114 -1.82 4.14 4.35
N GLN A 115 -2.55 4.32 3.25
CA GLN A 115 -3.42 5.49 3.06
C GLN A 115 -4.51 5.58 4.14
N LEU A 116 -5.15 4.45 4.48
CA LEU A 116 -6.13 4.40 5.57
C LEU A 116 -5.50 4.72 6.94
N LYS A 117 -4.28 4.22 7.20
CA LYS A 117 -3.53 4.56 8.43
C LYS A 117 -3.23 6.06 8.50
N ILE A 118 -2.76 6.66 7.41
CA ILE A 118 -2.49 8.10 7.33
C ILE A 118 -3.77 8.88 7.62
N LEU A 119 -4.90 8.52 7.00
CA LEU A 119 -6.18 9.19 7.25
C LEU A 119 -6.60 9.12 8.73
N SER A 120 -6.44 7.94 9.35
CA SER A 120 -6.74 7.75 10.77
C SER A 120 -5.86 8.63 11.67
N LEU A 121 -4.54 8.63 11.41
CA LEU A 121 -3.58 9.45 12.15
C LEU A 121 -3.85 10.95 11.97
N THR A 122 -4.13 11.41 10.76
CA THR A 122 -4.49 12.82 10.49
C THR A 122 -5.72 13.24 11.29
N ARG A 123 -6.75 12.38 11.37
CA ARG A 123 -7.94 12.64 12.20
C ARG A 123 -7.60 12.68 13.69
N GLN A 124 -6.73 11.80 14.16
CA GLN A 124 -6.26 11.78 15.55
C GLN A 124 -5.51 13.07 15.91
N VAL A 125 -4.56 13.48 15.05
CA VAL A 125 -3.81 14.74 15.20
C VAL A 125 -4.74 15.94 15.23
N GLY A 126 -5.74 15.98 14.33
CA GLY A 126 -6.76 17.04 14.32
C GLY A 126 -7.53 17.13 15.64
N ARG A 127 -7.98 16.00 16.19
CA ARG A 127 -8.67 15.96 17.49
C ARG A 127 -7.76 16.40 18.65
N THR A 128 -6.53 15.92 18.70
CA THR A 128 -5.58 16.29 19.77
C THR A 128 -5.17 17.75 19.69
N SER A 129 -4.98 18.29 18.48
CA SER A 129 -4.69 19.71 18.24
C SER A 129 -5.84 20.60 18.70
N LYS A 130 -7.09 20.24 18.34
CA LYS A 130 -8.28 20.95 18.81
C LYS A 130 -8.36 20.95 20.34
N ARG A 131 -8.25 19.77 20.96
CA ARG A 131 -8.25 19.63 22.42
C ARG A 131 -7.17 20.49 23.07
N LEU A 132 -5.95 20.49 22.55
CA LEU A 132 -4.85 21.33 23.07
C LEU A 132 -5.19 22.83 22.96
N SER A 133 -5.82 23.25 21.87
CA SER A 133 -6.25 24.64 21.65
C SER A 133 -7.33 25.05 22.65
N ASP A 134 -8.29 24.16 22.93
CA ASP A 134 -9.34 24.38 23.93
C ASP A 134 -8.76 24.47 25.35
N HIS A 135 -7.75 23.64 25.68
CA HIS A 135 -7.04 23.74 26.96
C HIS A 135 -6.28 25.07 27.09
N LYS A 136 -5.62 25.53 26.02
CA LYS A 136 -4.94 26.85 26.01
C LYS A 136 -5.94 27.99 26.25
N ARG A 137 -7.11 27.94 25.60
CA ARG A 137 -8.18 28.93 25.80
C ARG A 137 -8.69 28.95 27.23
N LEU A 138 -8.91 27.77 27.84
CA LEU A 138 -9.31 27.67 29.24
C LEU A 138 -8.26 28.27 30.18
N LEU A 139 -6.99 27.95 29.99
CA LEU A 139 -5.89 28.49 30.80
C LEU A 139 -5.79 30.01 30.68
N MET A 140 -5.94 30.56 29.47
CA MET A 140 -5.97 32.01 29.26
C MET A 140 -7.14 32.66 30.01
N ALA A 141 -8.34 32.08 29.97
CA ALA A 141 -9.51 32.60 30.69
C ALA A 141 -9.32 32.57 32.23
N LEU A 142 -8.67 31.53 32.75
CA LEU A 142 -8.32 31.43 34.17
C LEU A 142 -7.28 32.49 34.58
N ALA A 143 -6.28 32.73 33.73
CA ALA A 143 -5.23 33.72 33.97
C ALA A 143 -5.77 35.17 33.98
N THR A 144 -6.87 35.44 33.28
CA THR A 144 -7.51 36.77 33.24
C THR A 144 -8.44 37.08 34.44
N HIS A 145 -8.58 36.17 35.41
CA HIS A 145 -9.19 36.39 36.74
C HIS A 145 -10.64 36.93 36.80
N ASP A 146 -11.63 36.06 36.56
CA ASP A 146 -13.00 36.23 37.09
C ASP A 146 -13.43 34.97 37.88
N ILE A 147 -13.26 34.99 39.21
CA ILE A 147 -12.79 33.81 39.97
C ILE A 147 -13.87 33.04 40.76
N PRO A 148 -14.90 33.62 41.40
CA PRO A 148 -15.76 32.83 42.30
C PRO A 148 -16.79 31.94 41.58
N ARG A 149 -17.40 32.46 40.50
CA ARG A 149 -18.49 31.77 39.79
C ARG A 149 -17.97 30.67 38.86
N LEU A 150 -16.82 30.90 38.23
CA LEU A 150 -16.11 29.91 37.41
C LEU A 150 -15.73 28.67 38.23
N HIS A 151 -15.21 28.87 39.44
CA HIS A 151 -14.80 27.77 40.31
C HIS A 151 -15.95 26.85 40.73
N HIS A 152 -17.17 27.37 40.90
CA HIS A 152 -18.32 26.56 41.28
C HIS A 152 -18.82 25.69 40.11
N LEU A 153 -18.86 26.26 38.91
CA LEU A 153 -19.24 25.55 37.68
C LEU A 153 -18.25 24.45 37.30
N ILE A 154 -16.95 24.74 37.40
CA ILE A 154 -15.89 23.76 37.14
C ILE A 154 -15.99 22.58 38.12
N ARG A 155 -16.19 22.84 39.42
CA ARG A 155 -16.35 21.78 40.42
C ARG A 155 -17.59 20.91 40.18
N LEU A 156 -18.72 21.51 39.83
CA LEU A 156 -19.95 20.76 39.59
C LEU A 156 -19.84 19.87 38.34
N ALA A 157 -19.22 20.37 37.28
CA ALA A 157 -19.05 19.65 36.03
C ALA A 157 -18.06 18.48 36.17
N ILE A 158 -16.97 18.67 36.93
CA ILE A 158 -16.04 17.57 37.26
C ILE A 158 -16.75 16.48 38.08
N LYS A 159 -17.59 16.83 39.06
CA LYS A 159 -18.35 15.86 39.88
C LYS A 159 -19.35 15.03 39.05
N GLN A 160 -19.78 15.55 37.90
CA GLN A 160 -20.68 14.88 36.95
C GLN A 160 -19.95 14.10 35.86
N GLY A 161 -18.61 14.05 35.87
CA GLY A 161 -17.83 13.38 34.83
C GLY A 161 -17.82 14.10 33.47
N ALA A 162 -18.10 15.41 33.46
CA ALA A 162 -18.14 16.18 32.24
C ALA A 162 -16.74 16.32 31.62
N GLY A 163 -16.64 16.11 30.30
CA GLY A 163 -15.42 16.40 29.54
C GLY A 163 -15.12 17.91 29.51
N ILE A 164 -13.87 18.26 29.21
CA ILE A 164 -13.41 19.67 29.21
C ILE A 164 -14.25 20.56 28.28
N ASP A 165 -14.74 20.03 27.17
CA ASP A 165 -15.63 20.74 26.24
C ASP A 165 -16.96 21.14 26.89
N GLU A 166 -17.53 20.25 27.71
CA GLU A 166 -18.77 20.49 28.46
C GLU A 166 -18.54 21.47 29.62
N ILE A 167 -17.37 21.41 30.27
CA ILE A 167 -16.97 22.38 31.30
C ILE A 167 -16.86 23.78 30.68
N LEU A 168 -16.24 23.90 29.51
CA LEU A 168 -16.11 25.15 28.76
C LEU A 168 -17.47 25.70 28.32
N TRP A 169 -18.35 24.87 27.77
CA TRP A 169 -19.70 25.28 27.38
C TRP A 169 -20.48 25.88 28.55
N ARG A 170 -20.38 25.26 29.74
CA ARG A 170 -21.04 25.75 30.96
C ARG A 170 -20.50 27.08 31.46
N ILE A 171 -19.19 27.31 31.31
CA ILE A 171 -18.56 28.59 31.64
C ILE A 171 -19.06 29.69 30.68
N GLU A 172 -19.18 29.38 29.39
CA GLU A 172 -19.70 30.33 28.39
C GLU A 172 -21.17 30.68 28.59
N ASP A 173 -22.04 29.69 28.87
CA ASP A 173 -23.45 29.93 29.17
C ASP A 173 -23.63 30.78 30.44
N ALA A 174 -22.82 30.53 31.47
CA ALA A 174 -22.84 31.32 32.70
C ALA A 174 -22.37 32.76 32.50
N ALA A 175 -21.36 33.00 31.65
CA ALA A 175 -20.90 34.34 31.29
C ALA A 175 -21.98 35.11 30.50
N LYS A 176 -22.69 34.44 29.57
CA LYS A 176 -23.80 35.04 28.81
C LYS A 176 -24.97 35.45 29.70
N ARG A 177 -25.34 34.62 30.67
CA ARG A 177 -26.44 34.92 31.60
C ARG A 177 -26.10 36.03 32.61
N LEU A 178 -24.82 36.27 32.85
CA LEU A 178 -24.32 37.38 33.66
C LEU A 178 -24.40 38.73 32.92
N TYR A 179 -24.30 38.71 31.58
CA TYR A 179 -24.27 39.90 30.73
C TYR A 179 -25.66 40.23 30.15
N HIS A 180 -26.63 40.53 31.01
CA HIS A 180 -27.92 41.09 30.57
C HIS A 180 -27.97 42.59 30.94
N VAL A 181 -27.36 43.43 30.11
CA VAL A 181 -27.43 44.90 30.27
C VAL A 181 -28.82 45.36 29.85
N LYS A 182 -29.61 45.88 30.80
CA LYS A 182 -30.77 46.73 30.55
C LYS A 182 -30.27 47.97 29.78
N SER A 183 -30.51 48.05 28.48
CA SER A 183 -30.30 49.29 27.74
C SER A 183 -31.38 50.29 28.14
N PHE A 184 -31.02 51.29 28.93
CA PHE A 184 -31.84 52.47 29.17
C PHE A 184 -31.98 53.25 27.86
N THR A 185 -33.21 53.51 27.42
CA THR A 185 -33.53 54.48 26.37
C THR A 185 -33.17 55.89 26.87
N ASP A 186 -32.70 56.76 25.96
CA ASP A 186 -32.14 58.12 26.19
C ASP A 186 -33.03 59.13 26.96
N SER A 187 -34.18 58.71 27.48
CA SER A 187 -35.12 59.51 28.27
C SER A 187 -34.65 59.86 29.69
N GLU A 188 -33.52 59.32 30.17
CA GLU A 188 -33.07 59.49 31.57
C GLU A 188 -31.82 60.38 31.77
N LYS A 189 -31.28 61.01 30.73
CA LYS A 189 -30.12 61.93 30.89
C LYS A 189 -30.43 63.33 31.45
N LYS A 190 -31.66 63.61 31.90
CA LYS A 190 -32.05 64.96 32.37
C LYS A 190 -32.07 65.18 33.89
N PHE A 191 -31.57 64.23 34.68
CA PHE A 191 -31.46 64.35 36.13
C PHE A 191 -30.03 64.12 36.65
N MET A 192 -29.05 64.84 36.12
CA MET A 192 -27.86 65.21 36.89
C MET A 192 -27.50 66.65 36.52
N ARG A 193 -27.98 67.58 37.36
CA ARG A 193 -27.46 68.96 37.45
C ARG A 193 -26.11 68.94 38.13
#